data_AF-A0AAE1UIZ1-F1
#
_entry.id   AF-A0AAE1UIZ1-F1
#
_cell.length_a   1.000
_cell.length_b   1.000
_cell.length_c   1.000
_cell.angle_alpha   90.00
_cell.angle_beta   90.00
_cell.angle_gamma   90.00
#
_symmetry.space_group_name_H-M   'P 1'
#
loop_
_entity.id
_entity.type
_entity.pdbx_description
1 polymer ?
#
loop_
_entity_poly.entity_id
_entity_poly.type
_entity_poly.pdbx_seq_one_letter_code
_entity_poly.pdbx_strand_id
1 'polypeptide(L)'
;MTPAGNVLITPPDAHTFHLLKNITKQAKWEAYQLHTTTSAILLHYPIAMPLQPLLNHPKVIEAKHCIHSSGIPTMQIQFTITGPLPPYLKLGNWGTFYTRPYTKEPLRCFKCQRFGHHKAHCHQPEVCAVCSSPHATEVCLKNLKEQQPTTAKWITKHGTGIVQLEELWYKLGMRNKQHGSSQTSQHLPQQNNKT
;
A
#
# COMPACT_ATOMS: atom_id res chain seq x y z
N MET A 1 4.47 -18.63 27.83
CA MET A 1 4.49 -17.53 28.81
C MET A 1 5.89 -17.49 29.41
N THR A 2 6.77 -16.63 28.93
CA THR A 2 8.10 -16.42 29.50
C THR A 2 8.05 -15.17 30.38
N PRO A 3 8.43 -15.25 31.67
CA PRO A 3 8.43 -14.09 32.55
C PRO A 3 9.56 -13.13 32.15
N ALA A 4 9.32 -11.85 32.41
CA ALA A 4 10.21 -10.74 32.13
C ALA A 4 11.67 -11.04 32.54
N GLY A 5 12.57 -11.06 31.56
CA GLY A 5 14.00 -11.00 31.84
C GLY A 5 14.31 -9.61 32.38
N ASN A 6 14.67 -9.52 33.67
CA ASN A 6 15.15 -8.28 34.26
C ASN A 6 16.49 -7.93 33.59
N VAL A 7 16.50 -6.87 32.78
CA VAL A 7 17.75 -6.32 32.23
C VAL A 7 18.47 -5.62 33.37
N LEU A 8 19.54 -6.24 33.89
CA LEU A 8 20.45 -5.62 34.84
C LEU A 8 21.34 -4.63 34.09
N ILE A 9 20.96 -3.36 34.10
CA ILE A 9 21.83 -2.28 33.65
C ILE A 9 22.79 -1.97 34.81
N THR A 10 24.02 -2.49 34.74
CA THR A 10 25.09 -2.08 35.66
C THR A 10 25.72 -0.78 35.13
N PRO A 11 25.77 0.30 35.93
CA PRO A 11 26.41 1.54 35.53
C PRO A 11 27.90 1.33 35.21
N PRO A 12 28.46 2.03 34.22
CA PRO A 12 29.85 1.86 33.79
C PRO A 12 30.87 2.36 34.82
N ASP A 13 30.47 3.24 35.75
CA ASP A 13 31.36 3.84 36.73
C ASP A 13 30.67 4.07 38.09
N ALA A 14 31.50 4.18 39.14
CA ALA A 14 31.05 4.33 40.52
C ALA A 14 30.29 5.65 40.76
N HIS A 15 30.65 6.71 40.05
CA HIS A 15 29.99 8.01 40.19
C HIS A 15 28.54 7.95 39.67
N THR A 16 28.34 7.33 38.50
CA THR A 16 27.01 7.06 37.95
C THR A 16 26.17 6.17 38.88
N PHE A 17 26.78 5.15 39.48
CA PHE A 17 26.11 4.32 40.49
C PHE A 17 25.64 5.13 41.71
N HIS A 18 26.51 5.97 42.27
CA HIS A 18 26.17 6.81 43.43
C HIS A 18 25.11 7.86 43.09
N LEU A 19 25.17 8.48 41.91
CA LEU A 19 24.18 9.43 41.42
C LEU A 19 22.79 8.77 41.32
N LEU A 20 22.69 7.63 40.63
CA LEU A 20 21.43 6.90 40.49
C LEU A 20 20.88 6.46 41.85
N LYS A 21 21.75 5.97 42.74
CA LYS A 21 21.38 5.58 44.10
C LYS A 21 20.82 6.78 44.91
N ASN A 22 21.41 7.96 44.77
CA ASN A 22 20.93 9.15 45.46
C ASN A 22 19.60 9.65 44.88
N ILE A 23 19.43 9.62 43.56
CA ILE A 23 18.16 9.92 42.88
C ILE A 23 17.06 8.99 43.39
N THR A 24 17.31 7.67 43.45
CA THR A 24 16.32 6.70 43.95
C THR A 24 15.96 6.87 45.43
N LYS A 25 16.87 7.41 46.25
CA LYS A 25 16.61 7.69 47.68
C LYS A 25 15.79 8.96 47.90
N GLN A 26 15.93 9.94 47.03
CA GLN A 26 15.23 11.23 47.13
C GLN A 26 13.89 11.22 46.38
N ALA A 27 13.75 10.36 45.37
CA ALA A 27 12.53 10.24 44.61
C ALA A 27 11.48 9.41 45.38
N LYS A 28 10.39 10.06 45.78
CA LYS A 28 9.12 9.38 46.02
C LYS A 28 8.59 8.95 44.65
N TRP A 29 8.85 7.71 44.28
CA TRP A 29 8.36 7.17 43.01
C TRP A 29 6.86 6.85 43.18
N GLU A 30 6.01 7.66 42.55
CA GLU A 30 4.68 7.18 42.20
C GLU A 30 4.84 6.31 40.97
N ALA A 31 4.40 5.05 41.04
CA ALA A 31 4.36 4.18 39.88
C ALA A 31 3.49 4.84 38.82
N TYR A 32 4.12 5.51 37.84
CA TYR A 32 3.41 6.05 36.71
C TYR A 32 2.90 4.85 35.92
N GLN A 33 1.62 4.54 36.10
CA GLN A 33 0.94 3.53 35.31
C GLN A 33 1.01 4.05 33.88
N LEU A 34 1.90 3.49 33.07
CA LEU A 34 1.93 3.73 31.63
C LEU A 34 0.61 3.19 31.09
N HIS A 35 -0.42 4.03 31.02
CA HIS A 35 -1.67 3.67 30.37
C HIS A 35 -1.35 3.48 28.89
N THR A 36 -1.13 2.24 28.49
CA THR A 36 -0.88 1.90 27.10
C THR A 36 -2.13 2.24 26.31
N THR A 37 -1.99 3.11 25.31
CA THR A 37 -3.09 3.42 24.40
C THR A 37 -3.00 2.53 23.17
N THR A 38 -4.15 2.06 22.70
CA THR A 38 -4.24 1.20 21.51
C THR A 38 -5.11 1.89 20.47
N SER A 39 -4.57 2.11 19.28
CA SER A 39 -5.36 2.58 18.14
C SER A 39 -5.99 1.40 17.39
N ALA A 40 -7.24 1.55 17.01
CA ALA A 40 -8.05 0.51 16.40
C ALA A 40 -9.03 1.07 15.38
N ILE A 41 -9.62 0.15 14.61
CA ILE A 41 -10.70 0.43 13.67
C ILE A 41 -11.97 -0.26 14.16
N LEU A 42 -13.06 0.50 14.28
CA LEU A 42 -14.41 0.00 14.48
C LEU A 42 -15.07 -0.22 13.12
N LEU A 43 -15.74 -1.35 12.95
CA LEU A 43 -16.34 -1.77 11.70
C LEU A 43 -17.86 -1.55 11.69
N HIS A 44 -18.39 -1.25 10.51
CA HIS A 44 -19.83 -1.13 10.23
C HIS A 44 -20.57 -0.08 11.08
N TYR A 45 -19.90 1.00 11.45
CA TYR A 45 -20.53 2.13 12.14
C TYR A 45 -21.28 3.00 11.14
N PRO A 46 -22.61 3.18 11.23
CA PRO A 46 -23.36 3.97 10.26
C PRO A 46 -22.86 5.42 10.18
N ILE A 47 -22.73 5.95 8.96
CA ILE A 47 -22.26 7.33 8.73
C ILE A 47 -23.21 8.36 9.37
N ALA A 48 -24.51 8.06 9.39
CA ALA A 48 -25.52 8.93 10.01
C ALA A 48 -25.51 8.86 11.55
N MET A 49 -24.80 7.90 12.16
CA MET A 49 -24.75 7.77 13.61
C MET A 49 -23.74 8.78 14.18
N PRO A 50 -24.12 9.57 15.20
CA PRO A 50 -23.22 10.56 15.81
C PRO A 50 -22.12 9.85 16.62
N LEU A 51 -20.90 10.40 16.74
CA LEU A 51 -19.78 9.73 17.45
C LEU A 51 -19.87 9.77 18.99
N GLN A 52 -20.81 10.53 19.54
CA GLN A 52 -20.98 10.76 20.98
C GLN A 52 -21.12 9.46 21.80
N PRO A 53 -21.87 8.41 21.37
CA PRO A 53 -21.91 7.15 22.09
C PRO A 53 -20.55 6.47 22.26
N LEU A 54 -19.64 6.66 21.28
CA LEU A 54 -18.26 6.18 21.38
C LEU A 54 -17.46 7.02 22.37
N LEU A 55 -17.53 8.35 22.26
CA LEU A 55 -16.78 9.27 23.12
C LEU A 55 -17.22 9.20 24.60
N ASN A 56 -18.47 8.81 24.86
CA ASN A 56 -18.98 8.59 26.21
C ASN A 56 -18.51 7.26 26.81
N HIS A 57 -17.91 6.36 26.03
CA HIS A 57 -17.42 5.09 26.55
C HIS A 57 -16.15 5.32 27.38
N PRO A 58 -16.04 4.80 28.62
CA PRO A 58 -14.99 5.17 29.58
C PRO A 58 -13.56 4.84 29.12
N LYS A 59 -13.42 3.90 28.18
CA LYS A 59 -12.11 3.51 27.63
C LYS A 59 -11.75 4.21 26.33
N VAL A 60 -12.68 4.91 25.67
CA VAL A 60 -12.42 5.58 24.39
C VAL A 60 -11.85 6.97 24.66
N ILE A 61 -10.71 7.27 24.06
CA ILE A 61 -10.03 8.57 24.19
C ILE A 61 -10.45 9.48 23.02
N GLU A 62 -10.46 8.93 21.81
CA GLU A 62 -10.80 9.65 20.60
C GLU A 62 -11.47 8.71 19.59
N ALA A 63 -12.32 9.26 18.73
CA ALA A 63 -12.98 8.56 17.65
C ALA A 63 -13.20 9.51 16.48
N LYS A 64 -12.95 9.05 15.25
CA LYS A 64 -13.21 9.78 14.00
C LYS A 64 -13.55 8.85 12.86
N HIS A 65 -14.40 9.29 11.94
CA HIS A 65 -14.63 8.55 10.70
C HIS A 65 -13.33 8.46 9.89
N CYS A 66 -13.04 7.28 9.36
CA CYS A 66 -12.08 7.14 8.27
C CYS A 66 -12.69 7.78 7.02
N ILE A 67 -11.87 8.47 6.24
CA ILE A 67 -12.31 9.25 5.08
C ILE A 67 -11.68 8.66 3.82
N HIS A 68 -12.47 8.52 2.75
CA HIS A 68 -11.95 8.19 1.43
C HIS A 68 -11.09 9.32 0.85
N SER A 69 -10.30 9.02 -0.18
CA SER A 69 -9.57 10.06 -0.93
C SER A 69 -10.48 11.14 -1.53
N SER A 70 -11.76 10.82 -1.77
CA SER A 70 -12.79 11.76 -2.23
C SER A 70 -13.35 12.69 -1.14
N GLY A 71 -12.95 12.53 0.13
CA GLY A 71 -13.47 13.31 1.25
C GLY A 71 -14.76 12.74 1.88
N ILE A 72 -15.31 11.66 1.32
CA ILE A 72 -16.53 11.03 1.84
C ILE A 72 -16.19 10.15 3.05
N PRO A 73 -16.90 10.27 4.19
CA PRO A 73 -16.69 9.41 5.34
C PRO A 73 -17.11 7.97 5.06
N THR A 74 -16.40 7.04 5.69
CA THR A 74 -16.69 5.60 5.62
C THR A 74 -17.47 5.14 6.85
N MET A 75 -18.00 3.92 6.79
CA MET A 75 -18.55 3.23 7.97
C MET A 75 -17.47 2.67 8.91
N GLN A 76 -16.21 3.06 8.74
CA GLN A 76 -15.13 2.69 9.62
C GLN A 76 -14.77 3.87 10.51
N ILE A 77 -14.62 3.62 11.81
CA ILE A 77 -14.14 4.62 12.77
C ILE A 77 -12.72 4.27 13.16
N GLN A 78 -11.80 5.19 13.00
CA GLN A 78 -10.53 5.13 13.69
C GLN A 78 -10.72 5.66 15.11
N PHE A 79 -10.39 4.85 16.11
CA PHE A 79 -10.52 5.22 17.51
C PHE A 79 -9.31 4.78 18.32
N THR A 80 -9.07 5.47 19.42
CA THR A 80 -7.98 5.14 20.36
C THR A 80 -8.58 4.85 21.73
N ILE A 81 -8.11 3.80 22.38
CA ILE A 81 -8.58 3.37 23.70
C ILE A 81 -7.46 3.25 24.72
N THR A 82 -7.81 3.30 25.99
CA THR A 82 -6.94 2.87 27.10
C THR A 82 -6.96 1.35 27.27
N GLY A 83 -5.77 0.75 27.32
CA GLY A 83 -5.58 -0.68 27.54
C GLY A 83 -5.70 -1.56 26.29
N PRO A 84 -5.93 -2.87 26.46
CA PRO A 84 -5.96 -3.83 25.36
C PRO A 84 -7.22 -3.66 24.51
N LEU A 85 -7.10 -3.94 23.21
CA LEU A 85 -8.20 -3.88 22.25
C LEU A 85 -9.23 -4.99 22.48
N PRO A 86 -10.49 -4.68 22.85
CA PRO A 86 -11.55 -5.67 22.88
C PRO A 86 -11.97 -6.06 21.46
N PRO A 87 -12.38 -7.32 21.19
CA PRO A 87 -12.80 -7.76 19.85
C PRO A 87 -14.06 -7.07 19.33
N TYR A 88 -14.88 -6.53 20.23
CA TYR A 88 -16.07 -5.75 19.92
C TYR A 88 -16.33 -4.70 21.00
N LEU A 89 -17.11 -3.68 20.65
CA LEU A 89 -17.57 -2.63 21.54
C LEU A 89 -19.10 -2.64 21.57
N LYS A 90 -19.67 -2.66 22.78
CA LYS A 90 -21.11 -2.57 22.99
C LYS A 90 -21.48 -1.14 23.32
N LEU A 91 -22.32 -0.51 22.50
CA LEU A 91 -22.75 0.87 22.65
C LEU A 91 -24.20 0.94 23.14
N GLY A 92 -24.50 0.24 24.25
CA GLY A 92 -25.85 0.18 24.82
C GLY A 92 -26.90 -0.19 23.76
N ASN A 93 -27.91 0.66 23.60
CA ASN A 93 -29.05 0.43 22.70
C ASN A 93 -28.69 0.55 21.20
N TRP A 94 -27.49 1.04 20.87
CA TRP A 94 -27.04 1.20 19.48
C TRP A 94 -26.48 -0.10 18.88
N GLY A 95 -26.22 -1.12 19.71
CA GLY A 95 -25.77 -2.44 19.28
C GLY A 95 -24.31 -2.74 19.58
N THR A 96 -23.79 -3.78 18.92
CA THR A 96 -22.43 -4.29 19.07
C THR A 96 -21.65 -4.09 17.78
N PHE A 97 -20.48 -3.47 17.88
CA PHE A 97 -19.61 -3.17 16.75
C PHE A 97 -18.28 -3.89 16.89
N TYR A 98 -17.79 -4.52 15.82
CA TYR A 98 -16.53 -5.26 15.85
C TYR A 98 -15.33 -4.33 15.70
N THR A 99 -14.22 -4.69 16.33
CA THR A 99 -12.97 -3.94 16.24
C THR A 99 -11.88 -4.75 15.54
N ARG A 100 -10.87 -4.05 15.04
CA ARG A 100 -9.59 -4.63 14.63
C ARG A 100 -8.44 -3.70 14.98
N PRO A 101 -7.21 -4.21 15.22
CA PRO A 101 -6.05 -3.35 15.41
C PRO A 101 -5.83 -2.42 14.23
N TYR A 102 -5.51 -1.16 14.51
CA TYR A 102 -5.14 -0.22 13.46
C TYR A 102 -3.67 -0.46 13.08
N THR A 103 -3.46 -0.97 11.87
CA THR A 103 -2.13 -1.06 11.27
C THR A 103 -1.94 0.16 10.39
N LYS A 104 -1.04 1.06 10.78
CA LYS A 104 -0.64 2.19 9.93
C LYS A 104 -0.11 1.65 8.62
N GLU A 105 -0.42 2.34 7.53
CA GLU A 105 0.14 2.00 6.22
C GLU A 105 1.67 1.96 6.34
N PRO A 106 2.32 0.84 5.96
CA PRO A 106 3.76 0.71 6.12
C PRO A 106 4.44 1.78 5.28
N LEU A 107 5.32 2.55 5.92
CA LEU A 107 6.04 3.63 5.26
C LEU A 107 6.89 3.05 4.12
N ARG A 108 6.47 3.31 2.88
CA ARG A 108 7.18 2.92 1.67
C ARG A 108 7.92 4.13 1.10
N CYS A 109 9.19 3.96 0.79
CA CYS A 109 9.98 5.00 0.13
C CYS A 109 9.59 5.10 -1.34
N PHE A 110 9.02 6.23 -1.78
CA PHE A 110 8.60 6.44 -3.17
C PHE A 110 9.75 6.55 -4.18
N LYS A 111 11.02 6.62 -3.73
CA LYS A 111 12.20 6.56 -4.60
C LYS A 111 12.63 5.12 -4.85
N CYS A 112 12.90 4.34 -3.79
CA CYS A 112 13.51 3.01 -3.92
C CYS A 112 12.54 1.84 -3.67
N GLN A 113 11.27 2.12 -3.36
CA GLN A 113 10.20 1.16 -3.08
C GLN A 113 10.40 0.26 -1.84
N ARG A 114 11.48 0.43 -1.06
CA ARG A 114 11.72 -0.29 0.21
C ARG A 114 10.94 0.35 1.37
N PHE A 115 10.63 -0.45 2.39
CA PHE A 115 9.93 0.01 3.60
C PHE A 115 10.86 0.65 4.63
N GLY A 116 10.30 1.47 5.53
CA GLY A 116 10.96 1.95 6.75
C GLY A 116 11.60 3.34 6.67
N HIS A 117 11.53 4.03 5.54
CA HIS A 117 12.07 5.40 5.40
C HIS A 117 11.34 6.24 4.35
N HIS A 118 11.44 7.56 4.46
CA HIS A 118 10.91 8.51 3.49
C HIS A 118 11.94 8.83 2.38
N LYS A 119 11.49 9.36 1.24
CA LYS A 119 12.35 9.77 0.11
C LYS A 119 13.49 10.71 0.52
N ALA A 120 13.24 11.61 1.47
CA ALA A 120 14.22 12.59 1.96
C ALA A 120 15.47 11.95 2.60
N HIS A 121 15.34 10.76 3.19
CA HIS A 121 16.44 10.02 3.83
C HIS A 121 16.88 8.81 2.97
N CYS A 122 16.56 8.80 1.68
CA CYS A 122 16.82 7.66 0.81
C CYS A 122 18.15 7.79 0.04
N HIS A 123 19.09 6.90 0.36
CA HIS A 123 20.38 6.78 -0.32
C HIS A 123 20.40 5.73 -1.44
N GLN A 124 19.29 5.03 -1.67
CA GLN A 124 19.19 3.97 -2.67
C GLN A 124 18.83 4.54 -4.05
N PRO A 125 19.13 3.82 -5.16
CA PRO A 125 18.73 4.22 -6.50
C PRO A 125 17.21 4.24 -6.65
N GLU A 126 16.74 5.00 -7.65
CA GLU A 126 15.32 5.07 -7.97
C GLU A 126 14.85 3.77 -8.65
N VAL A 127 13.68 3.30 -8.24
CA VAL A 127 13.04 2.07 -8.73
C VAL A 127 11.58 2.37 -9.02
N CYS A 128 11.14 1.95 -10.20
CA CYS A 128 9.76 2.14 -10.66
C CYS A 128 8.78 1.33 -9.81
N ALA A 129 7.72 1.98 -9.30
CA ALA A 129 6.68 1.31 -8.52
C ALA A 129 5.82 0.33 -9.33
N VAL A 130 5.80 0.47 -10.67
CA VAL A 130 4.98 -0.35 -11.58
C VAL A 130 5.73 -1.60 -12.03
N CYS A 131 6.94 -1.45 -12.57
CA CYS A 131 7.69 -2.55 -13.18
C CYS A 131 8.99 -2.92 -12.44
N SER A 132 9.28 -2.28 -11.30
CA SER A 132 10.47 -2.54 -10.46
C SER A 132 11.83 -2.39 -11.16
N SER A 133 11.87 -1.69 -12.30
CA SER A 133 13.09 -1.41 -13.07
C SER A 133 13.74 -0.08 -12.65
N PRO A 134 15.04 0.13 -12.93
CA PRO A 134 15.77 1.33 -12.51
C PRO A 134 15.42 2.56 -13.36
N HIS A 135 14.23 3.12 -13.15
CA HIS A 135 13.77 4.37 -13.72
C HIS A 135 12.67 5.00 -12.85
N ALA A 136 12.42 6.29 -13.04
CA ALA A 136 11.32 7.01 -12.38
C ALA A 136 9.95 6.45 -12.79
N THR A 137 9.06 6.22 -11.83
CA THR A 137 7.71 5.66 -12.08
C THR A 137 6.93 6.44 -13.15
N GLU A 138 7.14 7.75 -13.25
CA GLU A 138 6.52 8.64 -14.25
C GLU A 138 6.84 8.23 -15.69
N VAL A 139 8.07 7.80 -15.96
CA VAL A 139 8.48 7.33 -17.29
C VAL A 139 7.69 6.08 -17.66
N CYS A 140 7.49 5.17 -16.71
CA CYS A 140 6.68 3.98 -16.91
C CYS A 140 5.23 4.36 -17.24
N LEU A 141 4.63 5.26 -16.45
CA LEU A 141 3.25 5.68 -16.65
C LEU A 141 3.02 6.39 -18.00
N LYS A 142 4.01 7.15 -18.50
CA LYS A 142 3.97 7.75 -19.84
C LYS A 142 3.95 6.67 -20.92
N ASN A 143 4.89 5.74 -20.86
CA ASN A 143 4.99 4.65 -21.83
C ASN A 143 3.73 3.76 -21.83
N LEU A 144 3.14 3.49 -20.65
CA LEU A 144 1.88 2.76 -20.53
C LEU A 144 0.72 3.50 -21.20
N LYS A 145 0.62 4.82 -21.05
CA LYS A 145 -0.43 5.63 -21.70
C LYS A 145 -0.27 5.66 -23.23
N GLU A 146 0.98 5.70 -23.70
CA GLU A 146 1.32 5.76 -25.11
C GLU A 146 1.34 4.38 -25.80
N GLN A 147 0.91 3.32 -25.10
CA GLN A 147 0.94 1.91 -25.56
C GLN A 147 2.32 1.47 -26.09
N GLN A 148 3.38 2.13 -25.62
CA GLN A 148 4.74 1.76 -25.99
C GLN A 148 5.11 0.43 -25.33
N PRO A 149 6.02 -0.36 -25.95
CA PRO A 149 6.50 -1.59 -25.35
C PRO A 149 7.19 -1.26 -24.02
N THR A 150 6.46 -1.47 -22.93
CA THR A 150 7.02 -1.35 -21.59
C THR A 150 7.80 -2.62 -21.32
N THR A 151 9.04 -2.47 -20.90
CA THR A 151 9.87 -3.56 -20.36
C THR A 151 9.36 -3.98 -18.97
N ALA A 152 8.05 -4.17 -18.83
CA ALA A 152 7.54 -4.92 -17.72
C ALA A 152 8.13 -6.33 -17.86
N LYS A 153 8.97 -6.71 -16.90
CA LYS A 153 9.48 -8.07 -16.75
C LYS A 153 8.31 -8.93 -16.29
N TRP A 154 7.32 -9.11 -17.16
CA TRP A 154 6.32 -10.15 -16.99
C TRP A 154 7.10 -11.46 -16.94
N ILE A 155 7.05 -12.14 -15.81
CA ILE A 155 7.42 -13.54 -15.73
C ILE A 155 6.29 -14.29 -16.44
N THR A 156 6.26 -14.22 -17.76
CA THR A 156 5.61 -15.27 -18.53
C THR A 156 6.46 -16.51 -18.33
N LYS A 157 5.84 -17.60 -17.89
CA LYS A 157 6.49 -18.93 -17.76
C LYS A 157 7.03 -19.49 -19.10
N HIS A 158 7.07 -18.70 -20.16
CA HIS A 158 7.64 -19.06 -21.44
C HIS A 158 8.50 -17.89 -21.95
N GLY A 159 9.81 -18.11 -21.90
CA GLY A 159 10.79 -17.66 -22.90
C GLY A 159 10.90 -16.17 -23.18
N THR A 160 12.03 -15.60 -22.77
CA THR A 160 12.58 -14.34 -23.29
C THR A 160 12.53 -14.27 -24.82
N GLY A 161 12.07 -13.15 -25.36
CA GLY A 161 12.26 -12.84 -26.77
C GLY A 161 11.57 -11.53 -27.16
N ILE A 162 12.34 -10.44 -27.20
CA ILE A 162 11.97 -9.30 -28.05
C ILE A 162 12.06 -9.83 -29.47
N VAL A 163 10.93 -10.15 -30.09
CA VAL A 163 10.85 -10.39 -31.52
C VAL A 163 9.93 -9.33 -32.10
N GLN A 164 10.53 -8.42 -32.87
CA GLN A 164 9.83 -7.50 -33.76
C GLN A 164 8.79 -8.29 -34.57
N LEU A 165 7.53 -7.87 -34.49
CA LEU A 165 6.33 -8.53 -35.00
C LEU A 165 6.27 -8.74 -36.53
N GLU A 166 7.30 -8.33 -37.29
CA GLU A 166 7.32 -8.46 -38.75
C GLU A 166 8.03 -9.73 -39.25
N GLU A 167 8.90 -10.34 -38.44
CA GLU A 167 9.71 -11.51 -38.84
C GLU A 167 8.97 -12.87 -38.75
N LEU A 168 7.85 -12.94 -38.02
CA LEU A 168 7.12 -14.20 -37.81
C LEU A 168 6.19 -14.58 -38.97
N TRP A 169 5.76 -13.61 -39.78
CA TRP A 169 4.93 -13.88 -40.96
C TRP A 169 5.72 -14.56 -42.08
N TYR A 170 7.03 -14.32 -42.15
CA TYR A 170 7.89 -14.89 -43.20
C TYR A 170 8.34 -16.33 -42.89
N LYS A 171 8.47 -16.70 -41.60
CA LYS A 171 8.99 -18.00 -41.16
C LYS A 171 7.94 -19.10 -41.01
N LEU A 172 6.65 -18.77 -40.95
CA LEU A 172 5.57 -19.74 -40.81
C LEU A 172 5.05 -20.34 -42.13
N GLY A 173 5.69 -20.04 -43.28
CA GLY A 173 5.45 -20.77 -44.52
C GLY A 173 3.99 -20.80 -45.01
N MET A 174 3.15 -19.88 -44.56
CA MET A 174 1.72 -19.85 -44.90
C MET A 174 1.48 -19.01 -46.15
N ARG A 175 1.89 -19.54 -47.31
CA ARG A 175 1.10 -19.39 -48.53
C ARG A 175 0.91 -20.77 -49.11
N ASN A 176 -0.35 -21.15 -49.27
CA ASN A 176 -0.69 -22.01 -50.40
C ASN A 176 -1.73 -21.34 -51.29
N LYS A 177 -1.31 -21.30 -52.55
CA LYS A 177 -1.99 -20.87 -53.77
C LYS A 177 -2.88 -22.05 -54.18
N GLN A 178 -4.09 -21.80 -54.68
CA GLN A 178 -4.61 -22.34 -55.96
C GLN A 178 -6.15 -22.20 -56.13
N HIS A 179 -6.51 -21.80 -57.38
CA HIS A 179 -7.68 -22.12 -58.24
C HIS A 179 -9.12 -22.09 -57.67
N GLY A 180 -10.16 -21.54 -58.32
CA GLY A 180 -10.30 -20.92 -59.65
C GLY A 180 -11.77 -20.54 -59.93
N SER A 181 -11.95 -19.59 -60.86
CA SER A 181 -13.08 -19.34 -61.79
C SER A 181 -14.55 -19.30 -61.31
N SER A 182 -15.20 -18.14 -61.53
CA SER A 182 -16.34 -17.92 -62.47
C SER A 182 -16.65 -16.41 -62.51
N GLN A 183 -16.31 -15.69 -63.61
CA GLN A 183 -17.24 -15.13 -64.64
C GLN A 183 -18.34 -14.23 -64.04
N THR A 184 -18.70 -13.01 -64.48
CA THR A 184 -18.57 -12.14 -65.68
C THR A 184 -19.32 -10.85 -65.25
N SER A 185 -18.99 -9.60 -65.59
CA SER A 185 -19.09 -8.97 -66.91
C SER A 185 -18.56 -7.53 -66.85
N GLN A 186 -17.69 -7.21 -67.81
CA GLN A 186 -17.72 -6.04 -68.71
C GLN A 186 -18.30 -4.71 -68.19
N HIS A 187 -17.46 -3.67 -68.06
CA HIS A 187 -17.32 -2.60 -69.08
C HIS A 187 -16.17 -1.63 -68.72
N LEU A 188 -15.24 -1.42 -69.66
CA LEU A 188 -14.28 -0.30 -69.69
C LEU A 188 -14.85 0.81 -70.62
N PRO A 189 -14.42 2.08 -70.53
CA PRO A 189 -13.32 2.49 -71.41
C PRO A 189 -12.33 3.46 -70.73
N GLN A 190 -11.03 3.18 -70.87
CA GLN A 190 -10.07 3.87 -71.74
C GLN A 190 -9.49 5.17 -71.17
N GLN A 191 -8.22 5.08 -70.76
CA GLN A 191 -7.30 6.21 -70.77
C GLN A 191 -6.98 6.56 -72.23
N ASN A 192 -7.04 7.84 -72.58
CA ASN A 192 -6.34 8.36 -73.75
C ASN A 192 -5.14 9.17 -73.26
N ASN A 193 -3.97 8.83 -73.81
CA ASN A 193 -2.72 9.56 -73.66
C ASN A 193 -2.32 10.11 -75.04
N LYS A 194 -1.60 11.24 -75.05
CA LYS A 194 -1.07 12.03 -76.19
C LYS A 194 -2.09 13.06 -76.72
N THR A 195 -1.78 14.35 -76.81
CA THR A 195 -0.52 15.02 -77.18
C THR A 195 -0.46 16.40 -76.53
#